data_AF-A0A2S8ZNB5-F1
#
_entry.id   AF-A0A2S8ZNB5-F1
#
_cell.length_a   1.000
_cell.length_b   1.000
_cell.length_c   1.000
_cell.angle_alpha   90.00
_cell.angle_beta   90.00
_cell.angle_gamma   90.00
#
_symmetry.space_group_name_H-M   'P 1'
#
loop_
_entity.id
_entity.type
_entity.pdbx_description
1 polymer ?
#
loop_
_entity_poly.entity_id
_entity_poly.type
_entity_poly.pdbx_seq_one_letter_code
_entity_poly.pdbx_strand_id
1 'polypeptide(L)'
;MSEKTVLTFDKTALTAPVDRAAARAEAQEALAAEGGGVTARSFASRTWFVGVGTAVGMALIAAAAVLVLIMIMRLATGHGVALPFAVLAWAVLALPYAYRRIARIAPQLRDADDRWYRLRRFAPANGLTHALREADPQRRAAVFEAAEGPQLDDPVTASRPRPLEVANLSFHIGGGRARMDIAIAYARFTVRTALPALGIQSVTARGGAAWRPQAPQAVIAVDDEFDRRFRVSCAPEDAATVRALLGADTRSALVDVCGDADVQVVGDEVWFFARQDLRLQDPVVWEWVEDLSALLDRTLDPRPEASARSDQDAARALRRRKVLRGAGAGRPFVLGCLVPLLLAAIVVVIGAMTG
;
A
#
# COMPACT_ATOMS: atom_id res chain seq x y z
N MET A 1 0.85 -18.13 -36.24
CA MET A 1 0.31 -17.65 -34.95
C MET A 1 1.37 -16.75 -34.36
N SER A 2 1.21 -15.43 -34.41
CA SER A 2 2.15 -14.49 -33.79
C SER A 2 2.13 -14.71 -32.29
N GLU A 3 3.24 -15.20 -31.75
CA GLU A 3 3.51 -15.20 -30.33
C GLU A 3 3.44 -13.73 -29.87
N LYS A 4 2.45 -13.40 -29.03
CA LYS A 4 2.35 -12.07 -28.44
C LYS A 4 3.49 -11.93 -27.43
N THR A 5 4.60 -11.38 -27.88
CA THR A 5 5.88 -11.29 -27.15
C THR A 5 5.84 -10.31 -25.97
N VAL A 6 4.88 -9.37 -25.98
CA VAL A 6 4.64 -8.41 -24.89
C VAL A 6 3.53 -8.92 -23.98
N LEU A 7 3.82 -9.04 -22.69
CA LEU A 7 2.81 -9.31 -21.65
C LEU A 7 1.67 -8.31 -21.81
N THR A 8 0.48 -8.82 -22.13
CA THR A 8 -0.75 -8.05 -22.33
C THR A 8 -1.86 -8.75 -21.57
N PHE A 9 -2.60 -8.01 -20.76
CA PHE A 9 -3.68 -8.57 -19.95
C PHE A 9 -5.05 -8.15 -20.47
N ASP A 10 -5.98 -9.11 -20.53
CA ASP A 10 -7.41 -8.86 -20.64
C ASP A 10 -7.96 -8.33 -19.30
N LYS A 11 -8.35 -7.06 -19.29
CA LYS A 11 -8.82 -6.32 -18.12
C LYS A 11 -10.36 -6.25 -18.03
N THR A 12 -11.08 -6.95 -18.92
CA THR A 12 -12.56 -6.93 -18.95
C THR A 12 -13.15 -7.38 -17.61
N ALA A 13 -12.62 -8.46 -17.03
CA ALA A 13 -13.03 -8.97 -15.72
C ALA A 13 -12.85 -7.95 -14.57
N LEU A 14 -11.88 -7.03 -14.69
CA LEU A 14 -11.62 -6.00 -13.68
C LEU A 14 -12.63 -4.85 -13.73
N THR A 15 -13.33 -4.67 -14.84
CA THR A 15 -14.29 -3.57 -15.04
C THR A 15 -15.74 -4.04 -15.14
N ALA A 16 -15.94 -5.35 -15.33
CA ALA A 16 -17.25 -5.98 -15.37
C ALA A 16 -18.11 -5.62 -14.14
N PRO A 17 -19.44 -5.51 -14.32
CA PRO A 17 -20.35 -5.34 -13.21
C PRO A 17 -20.25 -6.54 -12.26
N VAL A 18 -20.24 -6.27 -10.96
CA VAL A 18 -20.11 -7.29 -9.92
C VAL A 18 -21.49 -7.69 -9.42
N ASP A 19 -21.83 -8.97 -9.49
CA ASP A 19 -22.92 -9.53 -8.71
C ASP A 19 -22.48 -9.69 -7.26
N ARG A 20 -22.99 -8.81 -6.41
CA ARG A 20 -22.59 -8.72 -5.00
C ARG A 20 -23.02 -9.92 -4.17
N ALA A 21 -24.11 -10.59 -4.55
CA ALA A 21 -24.55 -11.78 -3.83
C ALA A 21 -23.57 -12.94 -4.09
N ALA A 22 -23.20 -13.12 -5.37
CA ALA A 22 -22.19 -14.09 -5.77
C ALA A 22 -20.80 -13.77 -5.18
N ALA A 23 -20.37 -12.50 -5.21
CA ALA A 23 -19.09 -12.08 -4.64
C ALA A 23 -18.92 -12.44 -3.16
N ARG A 24 -19.98 -12.22 -2.36
CA ARG A 24 -19.99 -12.60 -0.95
C ARG A 24 -19.94 -14.09 -0.72
N ALA A 25 -20.72 -14.86 -1.49
CA ALA A 25 -20.73 -16.32 -1.38
C ALA A 25 -19.34 -16.90 -1.71
N GLU A 26 -18.74 -16.48 -2.82
CA GLU A 26 -17.40 -16.91 -3.23
C GLU A 26 -16.31 -16.50 -2.23
N ALA A 27 -16.41 -15.30 -1.66
CA ALA A 27 -15.49 -14.84 -0.63
C ALA A 27 -15.60 -15.69 0.64
N GLN A 28 -16.81 -16.02 1.08
CA GLN A 28 -17.04 -16.89 2.23
C GLN A 28 -16.49 -18.30 2.01
N GLU A 29 -16.71 -18.87 0.82
CA GLU A 29 -16.17 -20.18 0.45
C GLU A 29 -14.64 -20.19 0.42
N ALA A 30 -14.01 -19.16 -0.16
CA ALA A 30 -12.55 -19.07 -0.22
C ALA A 30 -11.94 -18.91 1.18
N LEU A 31 -12.55 -18.10 2.03
CA LEU A 31 -12.15 -17.93 3.43
C LEU A 31 -12.34 -19.21 4.25
N ALA A 32 -13.37 -20.01 3.97
CA ALA A 32 -13.56 -21.31 4.60
C ALA A 32 -12.51 -22.32 4.14
N ALA A 33 -12.18 -22.34 2.84
CA ALA A 33 -11.20 -23.25 2.25
C ALA A 33 -9.76 -22.97 2.72
N GLU A 34 -9.38 -21.70 2.92
CA GLU A 34 -8.04 -21.32 3.42
C GLU A 34 -7.88 -21.50 4.95
N GLY A 35 -8.81 -22.19 5.63
CA GLY A 35 -8.71 -22.47 7.06
C GLY A 35 -9.15 -21.31 7.95
N GLY A 36 -10.33 -20.76 7.66
CA GLY A 36 -10.97 -19.65 8.36
C GLY A 36 -10.80 -19.69 9.89
N GLY A 37 -10.01 -18.75 10.42
CA GLY A 37 -9.88 -18.58 11.87
C GLY A 37 -9.06 -17.38 12.33
N VAL A 38 -7.87 -17.15 11.76
CA VAL A 38 -6.90 -16.22 12.36
C VAL A 38 -6.31 -15.20 11.39
N THR A 39 -6.18 -15.53 10.10
CA THR A 39 -5.44 -14.72 9.14
C THR A 39 -6.28 -13.70 8.40
N ALA A 40 -7.44 -14.00 7.79
CA ALA A 40 -8.31 -12.95 7.22
C ALA A 40 -8.90 -12.02 8.31
N ARG A 41 -9.03 -12.57 9.52
CA ARG A 41 -9.33 -11.81 10.73
C ARG A 41 -8.20 -10.86 11.10
N SER A 42 -6.97 -10.91 10.56
CA SER A 42 -5.88 -10.00 10.95
C SER A 42 -5.97 -8.62 10.28
N PHE A 43 -6.50 -8.50 9.06
CA PHE A 43 -6.79 -7.19 8.46
C PHE A 43 -8.06 -6.63 9.07
N ALA A 44 -9.14 -7.43 9.10
CA ALA A 44 -10.35 -7.07 9.81
C ALA A 44 -10.08 -6.75 11.29
N SER A 45 -9.22 -7.50 11.99
CA SER A 45 -8.85 -7.27 13.39
C SER A 45 -7.87 -6.14 13.55
N ARG A 46 -6.94 -5.85 12.65
CA ARG A 46 -6.04 -4.67 12.80
C ARG A 46 -6.79 -3.39 12.53
N THR A 47 -7.66 -3.36 11.50
CA THR A 47 -8.57 -2.23 11.27
C THR A 47 -9.66 -2.14 12.37
N TRP A 48 -10.14 -3.27 12.90
CA TRP A 48 -11.03 -3.31 14.07
C TRP A 48 -10.33 -3.00 15.38
N PHE A 49 -9.09 -3.40 15.65
CA PHE A 49 -8.37 -3.20 16.92
C PHE A 49 -7.87 -1.77 17.00
N VAL A 50 -7.35 -1.22 15.90
CA VAL A 50 -7.03 0.21 15.84
C VAL A 50 -8.33 1.02 15.85
N GLY A 51 -9.39 0.56 15.19
CA GLY A 51 -10.70 1.23 15.17
C GLY A 51 -11.43 1.24 16.51
N VAL A 52 -11.60 0.07 17.12
CA VAL A 52 -12.25 -0.15 18.41
C VAL A 52 -11.33 0.30 19.53
N GLY A 53 -10.02 0.04 19.48
CA GLY A 53 -9.08 0.52 20.50
C GLY A 53 -9.02 2.05 20.57
N THR A 54 -9.01 2.75 19.42
CA THR A 54 -9.10 4.22 19.42
C THR A 54 -10.49 4.73 19.80
N ALA A 55 -11.57 4.03 19.42
CA ALA A 55 -12.93 4.40 19.82
C ALA A 55 -13.16 4.20 21.33
N VAL A 56 -12.70 3.09 21.90
CA VAL A 56 -12.72 2.78 23.33
C VAL A 56 -11.81 3.74 24.08
N GLY A 57 -10.58 3.98 23.59
CA GLY A 57 -9.66 4.96 24.18
C GLY A 57 -10.26 6.36 24.22
N MET A 58 -10.89 6.83 23.14
CA MET A 58 -11.58 8.12 23.11
C MET A 58 -12.85 8.14 23.95
N ALA A 59 -13.60 7.04 24.02
CA ALA A 59 -14.76 6.94 24.91
C ALA A 59 -14.35 7.01 26.38
N LEU A 60 -13.22 6.41 26.75
CA LEU A 60 -12.62 6.52 28.08
C LEU A 60 -12.13 7.94 28.37
N ILE A 61 -11.48 8.61 27.41
CA ILE A 61 -11.05 10.01 27.54
C ILE A 61 -12.27 10.92 27.69
N ALA A 62 -13.32 10.73 26.90
CA ALA A 62 -14.56 11.49 26.99
C ALA A 62 -15.28 11.26 28.32
N ALA A 63 -15.35 10.01 28.80
CA ALA A 63 -15.90 9.67 30.10
C ALA A 63 -15.09 10.31 31.24
N ALA A 64 -13.76 10.27 31.16
CA ALA A 64 -12.87 10.92 32.12
C ALA A 64 -13.05 12.45 32.11
N ALA A 65 -13.16 13.08 30.93
CA ALA A 65 -13.41 14.51 30.80
C ALA A 65 -14.76 14.92 31.41
N VAL A 66 -15.82 14.12 31.20
CA VAL A 66 -17.12 14.33 31.82
C VAL A 66 -17.05 14.17 33.34
N LEU A 67 -16.29 13.18 33.83
CA LEU A 67 -16.12 12.94 35.27
C LEU A 67 -15.33 14.06 35.95
N VAL A 68 -14.28 14.57 35.29
CA VAL A 68 -13.53 15.76 35.72
C VAL A 68 -14.41 17.00 35.71
N LEU A 69 -15.25 17.19 34.69
CA LEU A 69 -16.20 18.31 34.63
C LEU A 69 -17.23 18.25 35.77
N ILE A 70 -17.77 17.06 36.07
CA ILE A 70 -18.66 16.84 37.21
C ILE A 70 -17.95 17.18 38.52
N MET A 71 -16.68 16.77 38.68
CA MET A 71 -15.87 17.04 39.87
C MET A 71 -15.61 18.54 40.06
N ILE A 72 -15.23 19.25 38.99
CA ILE A 72 -15.02 20.71 39.01
C ILE A 72 -16.33 21.44 39.36
N MET A 73 -17.45 21.06 38.74
CA MET A 73 -18.76 21.67 39.00
C MET A 73 -19.24 21.43 40.44
N ARG A 74 -19.05 20.22 40.97
CA ARG A 74 -19.34 19.87 42.37
C ARG A 74 -18.55 20.74 43.34
N LEU A 75 -17.28 20.99 43.04
CA LEU A 75 -16.39 21.81 43.87
C LEU A 75 -16.72 23.30 43.79
N ALA A 76 -17.13 23.80 42.61
CA ALA A 76 -17.41 25.22 42.39
C ALA A 76 -18.81 25.67 42.86
N THR A 77 -19.82 24.80 42.77
CA THR A 77 -21.24 25.19 42.97
C THR A 77 -21.97 24.41 44.06
N GLY A 78 -21.33 23.39 44.65
CA GLY A 78 -21.93 22.50 45.66
C GLY A 78 -23.02 21.55 45.13
N HIS A 79 -23.51 21.76 43.92
CA HIS A 79 -24.55 20.96 43.28
C HIS A 79 -23.95 20.07 42.18
N GLY A 80 -24.45 18.84 42.07
CA GLY A 80 -24.02 17.92 41.02
C GLY A 80 -24.79 18.13 39.73
N VAL A 81 -24.09 17.99 38.60
CA VAL A 81 -24.77 17.74 37.33
C VAL A 81 -25.51 16.39 37.47
N ALA A 82 -26.83 16.39 37.25
CA ALA A 82 -27.60 15.16 37.30
C ALA A 82 -27.08 14.20 36.22
N LEU A 83 -26.80 12.95 36.61
CA LEU A 83 -26.33 11.85 35.74
C LEU A 83 -26.95 11.84 34.31
N PRO A 84 -28.27 12.10 34.10
CA PRO A 84 -28.85 12.15 32.77
C PRO A 84 -28.22 13.18 31.80
N PHE A 85 -27.78 14.35 32.28
CA PHE A 85 -27.15 15.35 31.42
C PHE A 85 -25.74 14.96 30.99
N ALA A 86 -24.98 14.32 31.89
CA ALA A 86 -23.66 13.78 31.59
C ALA A 86 -23.73 12.64 30.54
N VAL A 87 -24.73 11.76 30.69
CA VAL A 87 -24.99 10.68 29.71
C VAL A 87 -25.43 11.24 28.37
N LEU A 88 -26.28 12.28 28.35
CA LEU A 88 -26.72 12.93 27.12
C LEU A 88 -25.56 13.63 26.39
N ALA A 89 -24.68 14.34 27.12
CA ALA A 89 -23.49 14.97 26.55
C ALA A 89 -22.53 13.93 25.96
N TRP A 90 -22.31 12.82 26.66
CA TRP A 90 -21.53 11.70 26.14
C TRP A 90 -22.16 11.09 24.89
N ALA A 91 -23.48 10.85 24.91
CA ALA A 91 -24.21 10.30 23.77
C ALA A 91 -24.09 11.21 22.53
N VAL A 92 -24.30 12.51 22.69
CA VAL A 92 -24.22 13.50 21.59
C VAL A 92 -22.81 13.58 20.99
N LEU A 93 -21.75 13.40 21.78
CA LEU A 93 -20.36 13.44 21.30
C LEU A 93 -19.89 12.08 20.74
N ALA A 94 -20.25 10.97 21.39
CA ALA A 94 -19.75 9.63 21.06
C ALA A 94 -20.52 8.98 19.89
N LEU A 95 -21.84 9.14 19.81
CA LEU A 95 -22.67 8.47 18.78
C LEU A 95 -22.33 8.92 17.35
N PRO A 96 -22.22 10.22 17.01
CA PRO A 96 -21.87 10.66 15.66
C PRO A 96 -20.47 10.20 15.23
N TYR A 97 -19.54 10.12 16.19
CA TYR A 97 -18.18 9.63 15.94
C TYR A 97 -18.18 8.12 15.70
N ALA A 98 -18.82 7.34 16.56
CA ALA A 98 -18.97 5.89 16.41
C ALA A 98 -19.67 5.55 15.08
N TYR A 99 -20.76 6.26 14.75
CA TYR A 99 -21.45 6.13 13.47
C TYR A 99 -20.53 6.41 12.28
N ARG A 100 -19.78 7.53 12.30
CA ARG A 100 -18.82 7.85 11.22
C ARG A 100 -17.70 6.83 11.09
N ARG A 101 -17.28 6.16 12.17
CA ARG A 101 -16.27 5.09 12.11
C ARG A 101 -16.85 3.79 11.55
N ILE A 102 -18.01 3.36 12.03
CA ILE A 102 -18.71 2.17 11.52
C ILE A 102 -19.07 2.34 10.04
N ALA A 103 -19.58 3.52 9.66
CA ALA A 103 -19.89 3.86 8.28
C ALA A 103 -18.66 3.89 7.36
N ARG A 104 -17.44 4.00 7.91
CA ARG A 104 -16.18 3.90 7.14
C ARG A 104 -15.66 2.46 7.03
N ILE A 105 -16.00 1.56 7.94
CA ILE A 105 -15.57 0.15 7.93
C ILE A 105 -16.48 -0.70 7.03
N ALA A 106 -17.80 -0.46 7.06
CA ALA A 106 -18.76 -1.18 6.23
C ALA A 106 -18.46 -1.18 4.72
N PRO A 107 -18.04 -0.07 4.07
CA PRO A 107 -17.63 -0.09 2.67
C PRO A 107 -16.32 -0.85 2.45
N GLN A 108 -15.38 -0.84 3.41
CA GLN A 108 -14.08 -1.53 3.25
C GLN A 108 -14.20 -3.05 3.13
N LEU A 109 -15.15 -3.66 3.87
CA LEU A 109 -15.44 -5.08 3.75
C LEU A 109 -16.14 -5.40 2.42
N ARG A 110 -17.05 -4.52 1.99
CA ARG A 110 -17.74 -4.66 0.69
C ARG A 110 -16.76 -4.52 -0.48
N ASP A 111 -15.78 -3.63 -0.35
CA ASP A 111 -14.71 -3.44 -1.33
C ASP A 111 -13.76 -4.65 -1.41
N ALA A 112 -13.65 -5.45 -0.35
CA ALA A 112 -12.81 -6.65 -0.35
C ALA A 112 -13.45 -7.81 -1.13
N ASP A 113 -14.74 -8.07 -0.91
CA ASP A 113 -15.48 -9.11 -1.66
C ASP A 113 -15.48 -8.81 -3.17
N ASP A 114 -15.78 -7.56 -3.54
CA ASP A 114 -15.79 -7.11 -4.94
C ASP A 114 -14.38 -7.20 -5.55
N ARG A 115 -13.32 -6.91 -4.77
CA ARG A 115 -11.92 -7.04 -5.20
C ARG A 115 -11.56 -8.49 -5.50
N TRP A 116 -11.83 -9.40 -4.58
CA TRP A 116 -11.52 -10.83 -4.74
C TRP A 116 -12.31 -11.44 -5.89
N TYR A 117 -13.59 -11.10 -6.01
CA TYR A 117 -14.45 -11.55 -7.08
C TYR A 117 -13.89 -11.18 -8.47
N ARG A 118 -13.38 -9.94 -8.61
CA ARG A 118 -12.75 -9.45 -9.84
C ARG A 118 -11.41 -10.16 -10.10
N LEU A 119 -10.55 -10.27 -9.09
CA LEU A 119 -9.24 -10.92 -9.24
C LEU A 119 -9.35 -12.41 -9.57
N ARG A 120 -10.28 -13.16 -8.95
CA ARG A 120 -10.53 -14.58 -9.24
C ARG A 120 -11.01 -14.85 -10.66
N ARG A 121 -11.56 -13.84 -11.34
CA ARG A 121 -11.95 -13.92 -12.76
C ARG A 121 -10.84 -13.43 -13.69
N PHE A 122 -10.21 -12.32 -13.32
CA PHE A 122 -9.10 -11.73 -14.06
C PHE A 122 -7.92 -12.68 -14.16
N ALA A 123 -7.53 -13.33 -13.05
CA ALA A 123 -6.32 -14.14 -13.02
C ALA A 123 -6.40 -15.34 -13.99
N PRO A 124 -7.41 -16.24 -13.91
CA PRO A 124 -7.51 -17.36 -14.84
C PRO A 124 -7.69 -16.93 -16.31
N ALA A 125 -8.43 -15.84 -16.57
CA ALA A 125 -8.61 -15.30 -17.92
C ALA A 125 -7.29 -14.89 -18.60
N ASN A 126 -6.26 -14.63 -17.79
CA ASN A 126 -4.93 -14.23 -18.22
C ASN A 126 -3.84 -15.30 -17.99
N GLY A 127 -4.22 -16.52 -17.60
CA GLY A 127 -3.25 -17.57 -17.25
C GLY A 127 -2.46 -17.28 -15.97
N LEU A 128 -3.02 -16.46 -15.08
CA LEU A 128 -2.48 -16.13 -13.77
C LEU A 128 -3.16 -16.95 -12.68
N THR A 129 -2.48 -17.11 -11.56
CA THR A 129 -3.01 -17.71 -10.34
C THR A 129 -3.12 -16.63 -9.27
N HIS A 130 -4.27 -16.55 -8.60
CA HIS A 130 -4.50 -15.63 -7.48
C HIS A 130 -4.70 -16.45 -6.20
N ALA A 131 -4.06 -16.01 -5.11
CA ALA A 131 -4.38 -16.46 -3.76
C ALA A 131 -4.81 -15.25 -2.92
N LEU A 132 -5.59 -15.45 -1.87
CA LEU A 132 -6.05 -14.33 -1.05
C LEU A 132 -4.90 -13.76 -0.22
N ARG A 133 -4.05 -14.64 0.31
CA ARG A 133 -3.03 -14.28 1.29
C ARG A 133 -1.92 -15.32 1.40
N GLU A 134 -0.69 -14.85 1.62
CA GLU A 134 0.46 -15.69 1.96
C GLU A 134 1.10 -15.11 3.23
N ALA A 135 1.24 -15.94 4.27
CA ALA A 135 1.89 -15.54 5.52
C ALA A 135 3.34 -16.01 5.52
N ASP A 136 4.25 -15.17 6.02
CA ASP A 136 5.69 -15.43 6.08
C ASP A 136 6.32 -15.84 4.73
N PRO A 137 6.08 -15.04 3.65
CA PRO A 137 6.67 -15.29 2.34
C PRO A 137 8.19 -15.20 2.41
N GLN A 138 8.87 -16.27 2.01
CA GLN A 138 10.32 -16.27 1.86
C GLN A 138 10.65 -15.89 0.41
N ARG A 139 11.21 -14.70 0.20
CA ARG A 139 11.60 -14.16 -1.11
C ARG A 139 12.98 -13.52 -1.05
N ARG A 140 13.68 -13.45 -2.19
CA ARG A 140 15.09 -13.02 -2.28
C ARG A 140 15.33 -11.51 -2.18
N ALA A 141 14.29 -10.68 -2.28
CA ALA A 141 14.46 -9.23 -2.19
C ALA A 141 14.80 -8.79 -0.76
N ALA A 142 15.65 -7.77 -0.63
CA ALA A 142 16.19 -7.33 0.66
C ALA A 142 15.11 -6.82 1.63
N VAL A 143 13.94 -6.41 1.10
CA VAL A 143 12.80 -6.03 1.94
C VAL A 143 12.29 -7.20 2.79
N PHE A 144 12.35 -8.43 2.28
CA PHE A 144 11.86 -9.61 3.01
C PHE A 144 12.81 -10.04 4.11
N GLU A 145 14.11 -9.81 3.97
CA GLU A 145 15.09 -10.08 5.03
C GLU A 145 14.97 -9.11 6.21
N ALA A 146 14.60 -7.86 5.95
CA ALA A 146 14.43 -6.83 6.97
C ALA A 146 13.02 -6.80 7.57
N ALA A 147 12.06 -7.53 6.97
CA ALA A 147 10.67 -7.50 7.36
C ALA A 147 10.39 -8.42 8.55
N GLU A 148 9.76 -7.88 9.59
CA GLU A 148 9.18 -8.69 10.67
C GLU A 148 7.73 -9.04 10.36
N GLY A 149 7.44 -10.35 10.22
CA GLY A 149 6.11 -10.87 9.92
C GLY A 149 5.57 -10.40 8.58
N PRO A 150 6.29 -10.60 7.46
CA PRO A 150 5.79 -10.23 6.15
C PRO A 150 4.50 -10.98 5.80
N GLN A 151 3.60 -10.29 5.12
CA GLN A 151 2.32 -10.82 4.69
C GLN A 151 2.00 -10.30 3.29
N LEU A 152 1.79 -11.23 2.35
CA LEU A 152 1.28 -10.89 1.03
C LEU A 152 -0.23 -10.88 1.04
N ASP A 153 -0.79 -9.82 0.48
CA ASP A 153 -2.20 -9.65 0.23
C ASP A 153 -2.47 -9.70 -1.27
N ASP A 154 -3.40 -10.57 -1.64
CA ASP A 154 -3.84 -10.80 -3.02
C ASP A 154 -2.68 -11.12 -3.99
N PRO A 155 -1.72 -12.01 -3.65
CA PRO A 155 -0.64 -12.35 -4.57
C PRO A 155 -1.20 -12.95 -5.87
N VAL A 156 -0.77 -12.39 -6.98
CA VAL A 156 -1.07 -12.86 -8.33
C VAL A 156 0.22 -13.29 -9.00
N THR A 157 0.28 -14.55 -9.43
CA THR A 157 1.48 -15.15 -10.03
C THR A 157 1.22 -15.64 -11.45
N ALA A 158 2.25 -15.63 -12.29
CA ALA A 158 2.27 -16.21 -13.61
C ALA A 158 3.53 -17.07 -13.78
N SER A 159 3.44 -18.19 -14.48
CA SER A 159 4.62 -18.98 -14.87
C SER A 159 5.04 -18.74 -16.32
N ARG A 160 4.15 -18.24 -17.18
CA ARG A 160 4.38 -17.98 -18.61
C ARG A 160 3.69 -16.69 -19.06
N PRO A 161 4.17 -16.02 -20.14
CA PRO A 161 5.38 -16.33 -20.91
C PRO A 161 6.68 -15.98 -20.17
N ARG A 162 6.61 -15.14 -19.13
CA ARG A 162 7.70 -14.81 -18.20
C ARG A 162 7.18 -14.99 -16.78
N PRO A 163 7.92 -15.64 -15.86
CA PRO A 163 7.51 -15.71 -14.47
C PRO A 163 7.32 -14.31 -13.88
N LEU A 164 6.14 -14.09 -13.31
CA LEU A 164 5.68 -12.81 -12.76
C LEU A 164 5.02 -13.06 -11.41
N GLU A 165 5.26 -12.16 -10.45
CA GLU A 165 4.49 -12.10 -9.20
C GLU A 165 4.17 -10.64 -8.89
N VAL A 166 2.90 -10.34 -8.63
CA VAL A 166 2.43 -9.00 -8.23
C VAL A 166 1.64 -9.15 -6.95
N ALA A 167 1.99 -8.39 -5.91
CA ALA A 167 1.33 -8.48 -4.61
C ALA A 167 1.43 -7.17 -3.83
N ASN A 168 0.54 -6.99 -2.86
CA ASN A 168 0.74 -6.03 -1.78
C ASN A 168 1.44 -6.74 -0.62
N LEU A 169 2.50 -6.13 -0.09
CA LEU A 169 3.30 -6.62 1.02
C LEU A 169 3.10 -5.69 2.23
N SER A 170 2.60 -6.27 3.32
CA SER A 170 2.54 -5.60 4.61
C SER A 170 3.49 -6.27 5.60
N PHE A 171 4.20 -5.45 6.38
CA PHE A 171 5.19 -5.92 7.34
C PHE A 171 5.47 -4.86 8.39
N HIS A 172 6.32 -5.23 9.35
CA HIS A 172 6.78 -4.31 10.38
C HIS A 172 8.28 -4.11 10.31
N ILE A 173 8.72 -2.90 10.66
CA ILE A 173 10.13 -2.59 10.90
C ILE A 173 10.27 -2.05 12.33
N GLY A 174 11.34 -2.47 13.01
CA GLY A 174 11.74 -1.95 14.30
C GLY A 174 11.24 -2.79 15.47
N GLY A 175 12.03 -2.80 16.56
CA GLY A 175 11.75 -3.60 17.74
C GLY A 175 10.85 -2.92 18.78
N GLY A 176 10.04 -3.73 19.45
CA GLY A 176 9.31 -3.35 20.67
C GLY A 176 8.32 -2.20 20.48
N ARG A 177 8.49 -1.10 21.23
CA ARG A 177 7.56 0.05 21.25
C ARG A 177 7.68 0.97 20.02
N ALA A 178 8.70 0.78 19.17
CA ALA A 178 8.94 1.58 17.97
C ALA A 178 8.62 0.79 16.67
N ARG A 179 7.69 -0.17 16.76
CA ARG A 179 7.22 -0.96 15.63
C ARG A 179 6.44 -0.08 14.66
N MET A 180 6.93 0.03 13.43
CA MET A 180 6.29 0.78 12.35
C MET A 180 5.64 -0.16 11.36
N ASP A 181 4.39 0.14 11.03
CA ASP A 181 3.59 -0.60 10.06
C ASP A 181 3.87 -0.07 8.66
N ILE A 182 4.38 -0.92 7.78
CA ILE A 182 4.70 -0.56 6.40
C ILE A 182 3.87 -1.41 5.45
N ALA A 183 3.35 -0.75 4.42
CA ALA A 183 2.53 -1.34 3.38
C ALA A 183 3.03 -0.82 2.03
N ILE A 184 3.48 -1.74 1.18
CA ILE A 184 4.03 -1.47 -0.14
C ILE A 184 3.45 -2.46 -1.13
N ALA A 185 3.55 -2.18 -2.42
CA ALA A 185 3.24 -3.14 -3.47
C ALA A 185 4.49 -3.45 -4.28
N TYR A 186 4.55 -4.64 -4.86
CA TYR A 186 5.63 -4.98 -5.78
C TYR A 186 5.16 -5.75 -7.02
N ALA A 187 5.96 -5.63 -8.07
CA ALA A 187 5.93 -6.51 -9.24
C ALA A 187 7.33 -7.11 -9.42
N ARG A 188 7.40 -8.45 -9.42
CA ARG A 188 8.62 -9.24 -9.60
C ARG A 188 8.58 -9.93 -10.95
N PHE A 189 9.66 -9.83 -11.69
CA PHE A 189 9.86 -10.53 -12.97
C PHE A 189 11.13 -11.36 -12.91
N THR A 190 11.11 -12.55 -13.49
CA THR A 190 12.34 -13.32 -13.74
C THR A 190 12.90 -12.96 -15.12
N VAL A 191 14.20 -12.67 -15.20
CA VAL A 191 14.97 -12.39 -16.42
C VAL A 191 15.76 -13.61 -16.87
N ARG A 192 16.07 -13.69 -18.17
CA ARG A 192 16.76 -14.87 -18.75
C ARG A 192 18.23 -14.95 -18.37
N THR A 193 18.85 -13.79 -18.21
CA THR A 193 20.27 -13.64 -17.90
C THR A 193 20.39 -13.04 -16.52
N ALA A 194 21.20 -13.66 -15.66
CA ALA A 194 21.51 -13.08 -14.36
C ALA A 194 22.20 -11.72 -14.55
N LEU A 195 21.71 -10.71 -13.85
CA LEU A 195 22.21 -9.34 -13.89
C LEU A 195 23.03 -9.07 -12.62
N PRO A 196 24.00 -8.12 -12.67
CA PRO A 196 24.70 -7.70 -11.46
C PRO A 196 23.70 -7.18 -10.42
N ALA A 197 23.92 -7.54 -9.16
CA ALA A 197 23.05 -7.11 -8.07
C ALA A 197 23.11 -5.59 -7.93
N LEU A 198 21.96 -4.93 -8.11
CA LEU A 198 21.86 -3.48 -8.03
C LEU A 198 20.53 -3.04 -7.41
N GLY A 199 20.55 -1.89 -6.75
CA GLY A 199 19.37 -1.19 -6.25
C GLY A 199 19.27 0.19 -6.88
N ILE A 200 18.07 0.58 -7.27
CA ILE A 200 17.72 1.91 -7.76
C ILE A 200 16.60 2.44 -6.86
N GLN A 201 16.89 3.46 -6.07
CA GLN A 201 15.93 3.99 -5.10
C GLN A 201 15.46 5.37 -5.55
N SER A 202 14.16 5.60 -5.62
CA SER A 202 13.61 6.93 -5.88
C SER A 202 13.96 7.89 -4.73
N VAL A 203 14.51 9.04 -5.08
CA VAL A 203 14.82 10.14 -4.16
C VAL A 203 13.59 11.05 -3.97
N THR A 204 12.65 11.04 -4.92
CA THR A 204 11.45 11.88 -4.93
C THR A 204 10.23 11.22 -4.28
N ALA A 205 10.24 9.89 -4.14
CA ALA A 205 9.18 9.15 -3.50
C ALA A 205 9.00 9.53 -2.01
N ARG A 206 7.74 9.67 -1.59
CA ARG A 206 7.37 9.89 -0.19
C ARG A 206 7.39 8.56 0.57
N GLY A 207 7.66 8.62 1.87
CA GLY A 207 7.94 7.42 2.66
C GLY A 207 9.39 6.99 2.44
N GLY A 208 10.04 6.47 3.49
CA GLY A 208 11.42 5.98 3.39
C GLY A 208 11.57 4.90 2.30
N ALA A 209 12.80 4.66 1.85
CA ALA A 209 13.08 3.62 0.86
C ALA A 209 12.49 2.26 1.26
N ALA A 210 11.98 1.51 0.27
CA ALA A 210 11.34 0.22 0.54
C ALA A 210 12.33 -0.82 1.11
N TRP A 211 13.63 -0.63 0.89
CA TRP A 211 14.72 -1.38 1.49
C TRP A 211 15.95 -0.47 1.66
N ARG A 212 17.03 -1.01 2.22
CA ARG A 212 18.33 -0.34 2.29
C ARG A 212 19.38 -1.17 1.56
N PRO A 213 20.36 -0.54 0.89
CA PRO A 213 21.52 -1.27 0.37
C PRO A 213 22.22 -2.02 1.51
N GLN A 214 22.52 -3.29 1.28
CA GLN A 214 23.28 -4.12 2.22
C GLN A 214 24.75 -4.14 1.82
N ALA A 215 25.66 -4.16 2.80
CA ALA A 215 27.08 -4.32 2.52
C ALA A 215 27.31 -5.64 1.75
N PRO A 216 28.16 -5.64 0.70
CA PRO A 216 29.14 -4.61 0.34
C PRO A 216 28.63 -3.51 -0.62
N GLN A 217 27.33 -3.40 -0.88
CA GLN A 217 26.83 -2.41 -1.85
C GLN A 217 27.15 -0.96 -1.43
N ALA A 218 27.68 -0.19 -2.38
CA ALA A 218 27.97 1.22 -2.25
C ALA A 218 27.15 2.03 -3.26
N VAL A 219 26.87 3.29 -2.91
CA VAL A 219 26.18 4.22 -3.82
C VAL A 219 27.15 4.67 -4.90
N ILE A 220 26.69 4.64 -6.15
CA ILE A 220 27.46 5.11 -7.30
C ILE A 220 26.73 6.27 -7.99
N ALA A 221 27.49 7.23 -8.51
CA ALA A 221 26.99 8.23 -9.44
C ALA A 221 26.92 7.64 -10.85
N VAL A 222 25.83 7.93 -11.56
CA VAL A 222 25.60 7.47 -12.93
C VAL A 222 25.56 8.64 -13.89
N ASP A 223 24.73 9.65 -13.59
CA ASP A 223 24.52 10.84 -14.40
C ASP A 223 23.78 11.91 -13.58
N ASP A 224 24.19 13.17 -13.70
CA ASP A 224 23.66 14.27 -12.88
C ASP A 224 22.14 14.46 -12.98
N GLU A 225 21.53 14.21 -14.13
CA GLU A 225 20.08 14.33 -14.27
C GLU A 225 19.37 13.14 -13.62
N PHE A 226 19.86 11.92 -13.88
CA PHE A 226 19.30 10.70 -13.31
C PHE A 226 19.42 10.67 -11.79
N ASP A 227 20.57 11.09 -11.26
CA ASP A 227 20.91 11.06 -9.83
C ASP A 227 20.06 12.03 -8.99
N ARG A 228 19.39 13.01 -9.64
CA ARG A 228 18.39 13.88 -8.97
C ARG A 228 17.04 13.20 -8.75
N ARG A 229 16.83 12.00 -9.28
CA ARG A 229 15.55 11.27 -9.26
C ARG A 229 15.73 9.91 -8.63
N PHE A 230 16.86 9.27 -8.91
CA PHE A 230 17.19 7.96 -8.38
C PHE A 230 18.57 7.95 -7.73
N ARG A 231 18.76 7.05 -6.77
CA ARG A 231 20.04 6.71 -6.20
C ARG A 231 20.37 5.28 -6.56
N VAL A 232 21.53 5.05 -7.14
CA VAL A 232 21.96 3.72 -7.57
C VAL A 232 22.97 3.14 -6.57
N SER A 233 22.79 1.89 -6.19
CA SER A 233 23.72 1.14 -5.35
C SER A 233 24.05 -0.22 -5.97
N CYS A 234 25.32 -0.62 -5.91
CA CYS A 234 25.78 -1.93 -6.35
C CYS A 234 27.07 -2.32 -5.62
N ALA A 235 27.56 -3.54 -5.82
CA ALA A 235 28.88 -3.90 -5.35
C ALA A 235 29.95 -3.02 -6.07
N PRO A 236 31.02 -2.58 -5.37
CA PRO A 236 32.05 -1.71 -5.96
C PRO A 236 32.68 -2.28 -7.24
N GLU A 237 32.89 -3.59 -7.30
CA GLU A 237 33.41 -4.33 -8.44
C GLU A 237 32.48 -4.31 -9.67
N ASP A 238 31.17 -4.21 -9.46
CA ASP A 238 30.16 -4.18 -10.51
C ASP A 238 29.86 -2.77 -11.04
N ALA A 239 30.45 -1.73 -10.44
CA ALA A 239 30.11 -0.34 -10.73
C ALA A 239 30.29 0.05 -12.21
N ALA A 240 31.29 -0.51 -12.90
CA ALA A 240 31.47 -0.27 -14.34
C ALA A 240 30.36 -0.93 -15.18
N THR A 241 30.05 -2.19 -14.88
CA THR A 241 29.01 -2.98 -15.55
C THR A 241 27.63 -2.34 -15.35
N VAL A 242 27.31 -1.90 -14.12
CA VAL A 242 26.04 -1.24 -13.79
C VAL A 242 25.90 0.09 -14.54
N ARG A 243 26.98 0.90 -14.66
CA ARG A 243 26.92 2.13 -15.46
C ARG A 243 26.70 1.86 -16.94
N ALA A 244 27.30 0.80 -17.49
CA ALA A 244 27.08 0.38 -18.87
C ALA A 244 25.64 -0.08 -19.11
N LEU A 245 25.06 -0.85 -18.17
CA LEU A 245 23.66 -1.28 -18.20
C LEU A 245 22.69 -0.09 -18.16
N LEU A 246 23.02 0.92 -17.34
CA LEU A 246 22.28 2.17 -17.23
C LEU A 246 22.68 3.19 -18.31
N GLY A 247 22.66 2.77 -19.58
CA GLY A 247 22.79 3.67 -20.72
C GLY A 247 21.69 4.73 -20.81
N ALA A 248 21.85 5.72 -21.69
CA ALA A 248 20.92 6.86 -21.79
C ALA A 248 19.46 6.43 -22.02
N ASP A 249 19.23 5.48 -22.92
CA ASP A 249 17.88 4.97 -23.23
C ASP A 249 17.27 4.22 -22.04
N THR A 250 18.06 3.39 -21.34
CA THR A 250 17.63 2.69 -20.13
C THR A 250 17.24 3.67 -19.03
N ARG A 251 18.05 4.71 -18.81
CA ARG A 251 17.77 5.75 -17.80
C ARG A 251 16.47 6.49 -18.12
N SER A 252 16.29 6.92 -19.37
CA SER A 252 15.07 7.60 -19.80
C SER A 252 13.84 6.70 -19.64
N ALA A 253 13.92 5.43 -20.04
CA ALA A 253 12.85 4.46 -19.89
C ALA A 253 12.48 4.21 -18.41
N LEU A 254 13.48 4.09 -17.52
CA LEU A 254 13.26 3.92 -16.09
C LEU A 254 12.54 5.13 -15.49
N VAL A 255 12.95 6.35 -15.83
CA VAL A 255 12.27 7.58 -15.39
C VAL A 255 10.81 7.60 -15.86
N ASP A 256 10.56 7.22 -17.11
CA ASP A 256 9.22 7.29 -17.71
C ASP A 256 8.25 6.23 -17.17
N VAL A 257 8.74 5.00 -16.94
CA VAL A 257 7.91 3.84 -16.56
C VAL A 257 7.85 3.63 -15.04
N CYS A 258 9.00 3.70 -14.35
CA CYS A 258 9.06 3.43 -12.92
C CYS A 258 8.59 4.62 -12.09
N GLY A 259 8.80 5.86 -12.56
CA GLY A 259 8.38 7.06 -11.86
C GLY A 259 9.00 7.15 -10.46
N ASP A 260 8.18 7.01 -9.41
CA ASP A 260 8.60 7.04 -8.00
C ASP A 260 8.79 5.62 -7.40
N ALA A 261 8.73 4.58 -8.21
CA ALA A 261 8.98 3.21 -7.76
C ALA A 261 10.48 2.94 -7.59
N ASP A 262 10.81 2.13 -6.59
CA ASP A 262 12.16 1.63 -6.40
C ASP A 262 12.36 0.34 -7.22
N VAL A 263 13.58 0.07 -7.69
CA VAL A 263 13.94 -1.15 -8.44
C VAL A 263 15.05 -1.92 -7.75
N GLN A 264 14.91 -3.23 -7.57
CA GLN A 264 15.96 -4.10 -7.05
C GLN A 264 16.22 -5.25 -8.02
N VAL A 265 17.48 -5.53 -8.29
CA VAL A 265 17.92 -6.69 -9.07
C VAL A 265 18.67 -7.65 -8.15
N VAL A 266 18.20 -8.89 -8.07
CA VAL A 266 18.81 -9.96 -7.25
C VAL A 266 18.94 -11.21 -8.10
N GLY A 267 20.14 -11.45 -8.64
CA GLY A 267 20.40 -12.57 -9.55
C GLY A 267 19.62 -12.44 -10.85
N ASP A 268 18.66 -13.34 -11.06
CA ASP A 268 17.77 -13.40 -12.20
C ASP A 268 16.39 -12.76 -11.95
N GLU A 269 16.21 -12.05 -10.83
CA GLU A 269 14.95 -11.38 -10.51
C GLU A 269 15.09 -9.86 -10.53
N VAL A 270 14.12 -9.21 -11.17
CA VAL A 270 13.94 -7.76 -11.12
C VAL A 270 12.64 -7.46 -10.38
N TRP A 271 12.77 -6.66 -9.34
CA TRP A 271 11.71 -6.27 -8.44
C TRP A 271 11.43 -4.79 -8.58
N PHE A 272 10.17 -4.41 -8.74
CA PHE A 272 9.70 -3.03 -8.76
C PHE A 272 8.79 -2.80 -7.56
N PHE A 273 9.08 -1.81 -6.73
CA PHE A 273 8.35 -1.53 -5.51
C PHE A 273 7.68 -0.17 -5.56
N ALA A 274 6.36 -0.15 -5.38
CA ALA A 274 5.62 1.07 -5.08
C ALA A 274 5.55 1.22 -3.55
N ARG A 275 5.95 2.38 -3.02
CA ARG A 275 5.96 2.68 -1.57
C ARG A 275 4.56 2.94 -0.97
N GLN A 276 3.57 2.19 -1.44
CA GLN A 276 2.16 2.25 -1.06
C GLN A 276 1.45 0.98 -1.54
N ASP A 277 0.30 0.67 -0.94
CA ASP A 277 -0.60 -0.37 -1.47
C ASP A 277 -1.18 0.02 -2.82
N LEU A 278 -1.26 -0.96 -3.72
CA LEU A 278 -1.92 -0.84 -5.01
C LEU A 278 -3.24 -1.59 -5.00
N ARG A 279 -4.26 -0.98 -5.60
CA ARG A 279 -5.55 -1.64 -5.84
C ARG A 279 -5.40 -2.56 -7.04
N LEU A 280 -5.05 -3.82 -6.81
CA LEU A 280 -4.81 -4.80 -7.88
C LEU A 280 -6.04 -5.05 -8.75
N GLN A 281 -7.24 -4.66 -8.30
CA GLN A 281 -8.45 -4.67 -9.13
C GLN A 281 -8.58 -3.48 -10.10
N ASP A 282 -7.69 -2.49 -10.04
CA ASP A 282 -7.66 -1.36 -10.95
C ASP A 282 -6.89 -1.72 -12.24
N PRO A 283 -7.51 -1.61 -13.44
CA PRO A 283 -6.84 -1.88 -14.70
C PRO A 283 -5.52 -1.14 -14.91
N VAL A 284 -5.36 0.06 -14.32
CA VAL A 284 -4.15 0.89 -14.48
C VAL A 284 -2.93 0.24 -13.83
N VAL A 285 -3.11 -0.56 -12.78
CA VAL A 285 -2.00 -1.31 -12.16
C VAL A 285 -1.46 -2.33 -13.16
N TRP A 286 -2.34 -3.05 -13.86
CA TRP A 286 -1.94 -4.03 -14.85
C TRP A 286 -1.36 -3.40 -16.12
N GLU A 287 -1.82 -2.21 -16.51
CA GLU A 287 -1.12 -1.40 -17.54
C GLU A 287 0.33 -1.12 -17.13
N TRP A 288 0.57 -0.69 -15.89
CA TRP A 288 1.92 -0.47 -15.40
C TRP A 288 2.78 -1.74 -15.42
N VAL A 289 2.22 -2.90 -15.05
CA VAL A 289 2.91 -4.20 -15.13
C VAL A 289 3.27 -4.57 -16.58
N GLU A 290 2.38 -4.34 -17.55
CA GLU A 290 2.68 -4.53 -18.99
C GLU A 290 3.87 -3.65 -19.41
N ASP A 291 3.86 -2.38 -18.99
CA ASP A 291 4.90 -1.42 -19.35
C ASP A 291 6.25 -1.74 -18.69
N LEU A 292 6.24 -2.26 -17.46
CA LEU A 292 7.43 -2.78 -16.79
C LEU A 292 8.01 -3.98 -17.55
N SER A 293 7.17 -4.92 -17.99
CA SER A 293 7.64 -6.03 -18.83
C SER A 293 8.26 -5.51 -20.12
N ALA A 294 7.61 -4.56 -20.80
CA ALA A 294 8.12 -3.98 -22.03
C ALA A 294 9.42 -3.17 -21.81
N LEU A 295 9.60 -2.57 -20.63
CA LEU A 295 10.88 -1.97 -20.23
C LEU A 295 11.96 -3.05 -20.15
N LEU A 296 11.71 -4.14 -19.42
CA LEU A 296 12.67 -5.23 -19.28
C LEU A 296 13.09 -5.80 -20.64
N ASP A 297 12.12 -6.06 -21.52
CA ASP A 297 12.38 -6.62 -22.85
C ASP A 297 13.16 -5.69 -23.79
N ARG A 298 13.28 -4.39 -23.47
CA ARG A 298 14.06 -3.41 -24.26
C ARG A 298 15.42 -3.09 -23.67
N THR A 299 15.56 -3.12 -22.34
CA THR A 299 16.73 -2.54 -21.67
C THR A 299 17.56 -3.59 -20.93
N LEU A 300 16.94 -4.34 -20.02
CA LEU A 300 17.65 -5.21 -19.07
C LEU A 300 17.78 -6.66 -19.57
N ASP A 301 16.84 -7.10 -20.41
CA ASP A 301 16.80 -8.44 -21.00
C ASP A 301 16.36 -8.32 -22.47
N PRO A 302 17.15 -7.62 -23.32
CA PRO A 302 16.72 -7.20 -24.64
C PRO A 302 16.36 -8.40 -25.52
N ARG A 303 15.13 -8.41 -26.02
CA ARG A 303 14.67 -9.37 -27.04
C ARG A 303 14.77 -8.74 -28.43
N PRO A 304 15.28 -9.47 -29.44
CA PRO A 304 15.47 -8.94 -30.79
C PRO A 304 14.18 -8.47 -31.49
N GLU A 305 13.01 -8.78 -30.96
CA GLU A 305 11.69 -8.50 -31.57
C GLU A 305 10.88 -7.38 -30.88
N ALA A 306 11.41 -6.70 -29.85
CA ALA A 306 10.67 -5.68 -29.10
C ALA A 306 10.59 -4.34 -29.87
N SER A 307 9.53 -4.16 -30.67
CA SER A 307 9.33 -3.00 -31.54
C SER A 307 8.76 -1.74 -30.85
N ALA A 308 9.25 -0.58 -31.32
CA ALA A 308 8.72 0.80 -31.41
C ALA A 308 7.71 1.35 -30.37
N ARG A 309 8.03 2.56 -29.88
CA ARG A 309 7.24 3.45 -29.00
C ARG A 309 5.92 3.86 -29.69
N SER A 310 4.77 3.70 -29.03
CA SER A 310 3.44 4.07 -29.56
C SER A 310 2.91 5.33 -28.86
N ASP A 311 2.19 6.21 -29.57
CA ASP A 311 1.58 7.42 -28.97
C ASP A 311 0.54 7.12 -27.87
N GLN A 312 0.03 5.88 -27.81
CA GLN A 312 -0.78 5.40 -26.68
C GLN A 312 0.00 5.38 -25.34
N ASP A 313 1.33 5.36 -25.39
CA ASP A 313 2.22 5.28 -24.22
C ASP A 313 2.19 6.55 -23.38
N ALA A 314 1.97 7.73 -23.98
CA ALA A 314 1.96 9.01 -23.26
C ALA A 314 0.70 9.19 -22.38
N ALA A 315 -0.48 8.87 -22.92
CA ALA A 315 -1.73 8.90 -22.17
C ALA A 315 -1.76 7.81 -21.06
N ARG A 316 -1.11 6.67 -21.32
CA ARG A 316 -0.88 5.61 -20.33
C ARG A 316 0.06 6.11 -19.23
N ALA A 317 1.18 6.76 -19.57
CA ALA A 317 2.14 7.31 -18.62
C ALA A 317 1.53 8.31 -17.63
N LEU A 318 0.64 9.19 -18.10
CA LEU A 318 -0.03 10.16 -17.23
C LEU A 318 -0.97 9.48 -16.21
N ARG A 319 -1.72 8.45 -16.64
CA ARG A 319 -2.60 7.67 -15.76
C ARG A 319 -1.81 6.91 -14.68
N ARG A 320 -0.68 6.29 -15.04
CA ARG A 320 0.22 5.63 -14.09
C ARG A 320 0.73 6.58 -13.01
N ARG A 321 1.21 7.77 -13.39
CA ARG A 321 1.71 8.76 -12.42
C ARG A 321 0.66 9.11 -11.36
N LYS A 322 -0.63 9.14 -11.72
CA LYS A 322 -1.72 9.39 -10.77
C LYS A 322 -1.92 8.24 -9.79
N VAL A 323 -1.77 7.00 -10.25
CA VAL A 323 -1.94 5.79 -9.41
C VAL A 323 -0.72 5.58 -8.51
N LEU A 324 0.49 5.69 -9.05
CA LEU A 324 1.75 5.51 -8.31
C LEU A 324 2.06 6.67 -7.35
N ARG A 325 1.59 7.89 -7.64
CA ARG A 325 1.59 9.01 -6.67
C ARG A 325 0.39 9.00 -5.73
N GLY A 326 -0.24 7.83 -5.54
CA GLY A 326 -1.49 7.64 -4.82
C GLY A 326 -1.65 8.55 -3.61
N ALA A 327 -2.86 9.13 -3.52
CA ALA A 327 -3.31 10.17 -2.59
C ALA A 327 -2.57 10.12 -1.25
N GLY A 328 -1.79 11.17 -0.99
CA GLY A 328 -0.88 11.27 0.13
C GLY A 328 -1.45 10.64 1.39
N ALA A 329 -0.64 9.74 1.98
CA ALA A 329 -0.80 9.20 3.32
C ALA A 329 -1.64 10.17 4.15
N GLY A 330 -2.87 9.74 4.45
CA GLY A 330 -3.87 10.58 5.07
C GLY A 330 -3.22 11.36 6.20
N ARG A 331 -3.23 12.70 6.07
CA ARG A 331 -2.80 13.60 7.14
C ARG A 331 -3.33 13.02 8.44
N PRO A 332 -2.49 12.71 9.46
CA PRO A 332 -3.03 12.41 10.76
C PRO A 332 -3.87 13.63 11.15
N PHE A 333 -5.16 13.39 11.30
CA PHE A 333 -6.16 14.41 11.56
C PHE A 333 -5.96 14.91 12.99
N VAL A 334 -4.98 15.80 13.18
CA VAL A 334 -4.69 16.46 14.47
C VAL A 334 -5.77 17.50 14.81
N LEU A 335 -6.70 17.82 13.91
CA LEU A 335 -7.81 18.73 14.18
C LEU A 335 -8.86 18.20 15.18
N GLY A 336 -8.85 16.90 15.50
CA GLY A 336 -9.84 16.30 16.40
C GLY A 336 -9.75 16.75 17.87
N CYS A 337 -8.56 17.13 18.36
CA CYS A 337 -8.37 17.54 19.75
C CYS A 337 -8.58 19.04 19.98
N LEU A 338 -8.48 19.88 18.95
CA LEU A 338 -8.60 21.34 19.10
C LEU A 338 -10.05 21.79 19.23
N VAL A 339 -10.99 21.11 18.57
CA VAL A 339 -12.43 21.47 18.62
C VAL A 339 -13.04 21.29 20.02
N PRO A 340 -12.83 20.18 20.75
CA PRO A 340 -13.35 20.05 22.11
C PRO A 340 -12.65 20.98 23.12
N LEU A 341 -11.36 21.30 22.92
CA LEU A 341 -10.64 22.28 23.75
C LEU A 341 -11.16 23.72 23.54
N LEU A 342 -11.45 24.10 22.30
CA LEU A 342 -12.07 25.39 21.98
C LEU A 342 -13.49 25.49 22.53
N LEU A 343 -14.30 24.44 22.44
CA LEU A 343 -15.64 24.40 23.03
C LEU A 343 -15.61 24.45 24.56
N ALA A 344 -14.68 23.73 25.20
CA ALA A 344 -14.49 23.81 26.65
C ALA A 344 -14.05 25.21 27.11
N ALA A 345 -13.16 25.87 26.36
CA ALA A 345 -12.75 27.24 26.63
C ALA A 345 -13.90 28.23 26.47
N ILE A 346 -14.75 28.07 25.45
CA ILE A 346 -15.91 28.94 25.23
C ILE A 346 -16.94 28.79 26.37
N VAL A 347 -17.20 27.58 26.85
CA VAL A 347 -18.13 27.34 27.97
C VAL A 347 -17.61 27.96 29.27
N VAL A 348 -16.30 27.89 29.53
CA VAL A 348 -15.68 28.51 30.71
C VAL A 348 -15.74 30.04 30.63
N VAL A 349 -15.50 30.63 29.46
CA VAL A 349 -15.55 32.09 29.28
C VAL A 349 -16.99 32.62 29.39
N ILE A 350 -17.98 31.91 28.83
CA ILE A 350 -19.39 32.30 28.95
C ILE A 350 -19.86 32.19 30.40
N GLY A 351 -19.49 31.12 31.11
CA GLY A 351 -19.82 30.94 32.53
C GLY A 351 -19.21 31.99 33.45
N ALA A 352 -18.01 32.52 33.12
CA ALA A 352 -17.34 33.57 33.89
C ALA A 352 -17.91 34.99 33.63
N MET A 353 -18.63 35.21 32.52
CA MET A 353 -19.23 36.51 32.20
C MET A 353 -20.67 36.67 32.70
N THR A 354 -21.33 35.57 33.07
CA THR A 354 -22.71 35.58 33.58
C THR A 354 -22.82 35.37 35.10
N GLY A 355 -21.68 35.33 35.81
CA GLY A 355 -21.59 35.11 37.26
C GLY A 355 -21.26 36.37 38.04
#